data_AF-A0A662FZP7-F1
#
_entry.id   AF-A0A662FZP7-F1
#
_cell.length_a   1.000
_cell.length_b   1.000
_cell.length_c   1.000
_cell.angle_alpha   90.00
_cell.angle_beta   90.00
_cell.angle_gamma   90.00
#
_symmetry.space_group_name_H-M   'P 1'
#
loop_
_entity.id
_entity.type
_entity.pdbx_description
1 polymer ?
#
loop_
_entity_poly.entity_id
_entity_poly.type
_entity_poly.pdbx_seq_one_letter_code
_entity_poly.pdbx_strand_id
1 'polypeptide(L)'
;MNRNLSKELVNLLKLRRELKSKKPRFIVMNVWSKPRLPDGWRRPKGLDNKIRLEIKGFPKRVKVGYRGPRKVRNLHPSGYIDVLVNNIKELEVLDPKIHAIRIART
;
A
#
# COMPACT_ATOMS: atom_id res chain seq x y z
N MET A 1 -4.01 -6.72 -17.80
CA MET A 1 -3.36 -7.67 -16.86
C MET A 1 -2.13 -8.22 -17.58
N ASN A 2 -0.94 -8.22 -16.97
CA ASN A 2 0.26 -8.74 -17.61
C ASN A 2 0.07 -10.25 -17.87
N ARG A 3 0.19 -10.67 -19.13
CA ARG A 3 -0.06 -12.06 -19.55
C ARG A 3 1.14 -12.98 -19.29
N ASN A 4 2.32 -12.41 -19.02
CA ASN A 4 3.59 -13.14 -18.86
C ASN A 4 3.94 -13.45 -17.40
N LEU A 5 2.97 -13.39 -16.48
CA LEU A 5 3.21 -13.65 -15.05
C LEU A 5 3.26 -15.15 -14.75
N SER A 6 4.20 -15.55 -13.89
CA SER A 6 4.21 -16.91 -13.35
C SER A 6 2.95 -17.18 -12.50
N LYS A 7 2.50 -18.43 -12.48
CA LYS A 7 1.32 -18.86 -11.71
C LYS A 7 1.44 -18.53 -10.21
N GLU A 8 2.65 -18.63 -9.66
CA GLU A 8 2.95 -18.23 -8.28
C GLU A 8 2.67 -16.73 -8.06
N LEU A 9 3.16 -15.88 -8.96
CA LEU A 9 3.00 -14.43 -8.91
C LEU A 9 1.53 -14.00 -8.98
N VAL A 10 0.74 -14.65 -9.84
CA VAL A 10 -0.71 -14.42 -9.95
C VAL A 10 -1.41 -14.75 -8.64
N ASN A 11 -1.07 -15.88 -8.00
CA ASN A 11 -1.65 -16.27 -6.72
C ASN A 11 -1.27 -15.29 -5.60
N LEU A 12 -0.02 -14.83 -5.57
CA LEU A 12 0.44 -13.83 -4.61
C LEU A 12 -0.25 -12.46 -4.81
N LEU A 13 -0.53 -12.06 -6.05
CA LEU A 13 -1.30 -10.84 -6.34
C LEU A 13 -2.74 -10.95 -5.84
N LYS A 14 -3.38 -12.12 -6.03
CA LYS A 14 -4.72 -12.41 -5.47
C LYS A 14 -4.70 -12.34 -3.94
N LEU A 15 -3.73 -13.00 -3.30
CA LEU A 15 -3.56 -12.97 -1.84
C LEU A 15 -3.32 -11.53 -1.34
N ARG A 16 -2.47 -10.75 -2.02
CA ARG A 16 -2.24 -9.33 -1.67
C ARG A 16 -3.54 -8.53 -1.72
N ARG A 17 -4.39 -8.75 -2.72
CA ARG A 17 -5.69 -8.06 -2.85
C ARG A 17 -6.61 -8.38 -1.67
N GLU A 18 -6.67 -9.65 -1.26
CA GLU A 18 -7.46 -10.09 -0.10
C GLU A 18 -6.92 -9.55 1.23
N LEU A 19 -5.60 -9.59 1.43
CA LEU A 19 -4.98 -9.00 2.62
C LEU A 19 -5.21 -7.47 2.67
N LYS A 20 -5.21 -6.80 1.51
CA LYS A 20 -5.47 -5.36 1.41
C LYS A 20 -6.92 -5.02 1.76
N SER A 21 -7.91 -5.84 1.37
CA SER A 21 -9.31 -5.59 1.73
C SER A 21 -9.57 -5.74 3.23
N LYS A 22 -8.86 -6.66 3.90
CA LYS A 22 -8.92 -6.86 5.35
C LYS A 22 -8.09 -5.83 6.15
N LYS A 23 -7.29 -5.01 5.48
CA LYS A 23 -6.35 -4.09 6.12
C LYS A 23 -7.08 -2.86 6.68
N PRO A 24 -6.84 -2.46 7.94
CA PRO A 24 -7.37 -1.22 8.49
C PRO A 24 -6.85 0.01 7.73
N ARG A 25 -7.63 1.11 7.73
CA ARG A 25 -7.24 2.39 7.09
C ARG A 25 -6.02 3.08 7.76
N PHE A 26 -5.68 2.68 8.99
CA PHE A 26 -4.60 3.25 9.80
C PHE A 26 -4.68 4.77 9.97
N ILE A 27 -5.63 5.18 10.81
CA ILE A 27 -5.92 6.58 11.11
C ILE A 27 -5.47 6.94 12.53
N VAL A 28 -5.30 8.23 12.81
CA VAL A 28 -5.13 8.73 14.18
C VAL A 28 -6.41 8.55 15.00
N MET A 29 -6.24 8.53 16.32
CA MET A 29 -7.35 8.46 17.26
C MET A 29 -8.27 9.69 17.13
N ASN A 30 -9.59 9.46 17.11
CA ASN A 30 -10.64 10.48 17.08
C ASN A 30 -10.68 11.35 15.81
N VAL A 31 -10.11 10.91 14.68
CA VAL A 31 -10.16 11.67 13.42
C VAL A 31 -11.60 11.93 12.95
N TRP A 32 -12.52 11.00 13.23
CA TRP A 32 -13.93 11.10 12.88
C TRP A 32 -14.69 12.20 13.64
N SER A 33 -14.19 12.63 14.79
CA SER A 33 -14.82 13.63 15.64
C SER A 33 -14.08 14.98 15.61
N LYS A 34 -12.79 14.98 15.26
CA LYS A 34 -11.95 16.19 15.28
C LYS A 34 -11.45 16.52 13.86
N PRO A 35 -12.12 17.43 13.13
CA PRO A 35 -11.78 17.73 11.73
C PRO A 35 -10.38 18.35 11.56
N ARG A 36 -9.84 18.96 12.61
CA ARG A 36 -8.45 19.47 12.64
C ARG A 36 -7.37 18.38 12.59
N LEU A 37 -7.73 17.12 12.82
CA LEU A 37 -6.77 16.01 12.77
C LEU A 37 -6.66 15.46 11.35
N PRO A 38 -5.44 15.16 10.86
CA PRO A 38 -5.26 14.59 9.53
C PRO A 38 -5.69 13.12 9.48
N ASP A 39 -6.21 12.65 8.33
CA ASP A 39 -6.60 11.24 8.08
C ASP A 39 -5.40 10.28 7.90
N GLY A 40 -4.23 10.66 8.41
CA GLY A 40 -2.99 9.88 8.31
C GLY A 40 -2.66 9.13 9.59
N TRP A 41 -1.82 8.09 9.50
CA TRP A 41 -1.28 7.40 10.67
C TRP A 41 -0.26 8.28 11.41
N ARG A 42 -0.36 8.34 12.74
CA ARG A 42 0.72 8.82 13.63
C ARG A 42 0.90 7.83 14.77
N ARG A 43 2.15 7.58 15.17
CA ARG A 43 2.45 6.68 16.29
C ARG A 43 1.77 7.20 17.57
N PRO A 44 0.88 6.43 18.22
CA PRO A 44 0.23 6.87 19.44
C PRO A 44 1.24 6.90 20.59
N LYS A 45 1.33 8.04 21.29
CA LYS A 45 2.32 8.27 22.38
C LYS A 45 1.71 8.20 23.78
N GLY A 46 0.54 8.84 23.98
CA GLY A 46 -0.07 8.98 25.31
C GLY A 46 -0.39 7.66 26.00
N LEU A 47 -0.28 7.65 27.33
CA LEU A 47 -0.51 6.46 28.15
C LEU A 47 -1.95 5.95 27.98
N ASP A 48 -2.95 6.84 28.02
CA ASP A 48 -4.36 6.48 27.90
C ASP A 48 -4.83 6.33 26.45
N ASN A 49 -3.92 6.36 25.49
CA ASN A 49 -4.28 6.25 24.09
C ASN A 49 -4.80 4.83 23.80
N LYS A 50 -6.09 4.75 23.45
CA LYS A 50 -6.80 3.50 23.22
C LYS A 50 -6.25 2.68 22.03
N ILE A 51 -5.65 3.34 21.04
CA ILE A 51 -4.92 2.67 19.94
C ILE A 51 -3.60 2.09 20.45
N ARG A 52 -2.89 2.80 21.35
CA ARG A 52 -1.64 2.30 21.96
C ARG A 52 -1.90 1.05 22.79
N LEU A 53 -2.99 1.07 23.57
CA LEU A 53 -3.49 -0.01 24.42
C LEU A 53 -4.21 -1.12 23.63
N GLU A 54 -4.46 -0.92 22.33
CA GLU A 54 -5.13 -1.89 21.43
C GLU A 54 -6.54 -2.31 21.89
N ILE A 55 -7.30 -1.38 22.46
CA ILE A 55 -8.67 -1.62 22.94
C ILE A 55 -9.62 -1.86 21.76
N LYS A 56 -10.48 -2.89 21.88
CA LYS A 56 -11.53 -3.22 20.88
C LYS A 56 -12.44 -2.01 20.65
N GLY A 57 -12.79 -1.75 19.39
CA GLY A 57 -13.62 -0.61 18.97
C GLY A 57 -12.82 0.62 18.54
N PHE A 58 -11.52 0.68 18.85
CA PHE A 58 -10.62 1.71 18.33
C PHE A 58 -9.83 1.20 17.11
N PRO A 59 -9.34 2.10 16.24
CA PRO A 59 -8.52 1.71 15.09
C PRO A 59 -7.33 0.84 15.50
N LYS A 60 -7.02 -0.19 14.70
CA LYS A 60 -5.91 -1.09 15.00
C LYS A 60 -4.55 -0.38 14.85
N ARG A 61 -3.62 -0.69 15.75
CA ARG A 61 -2.24 -0.20 15.70
C ARG A 61 -1.49 -0.79 14.51
N VAL A 62 -0.66 0.02 13.84
CA VAL A 62 0.23 -0.46 12.77
C VAL A 62 1.25 -1.45 13.33
N LYS A 63 1.39 -2.61 12.67
CA LYS A 63 2.34 -3.69 12.99
C LYS A 63 2.97 -4.25 11.71
N VAL A 64 4.12 -4.91 11.83
CA VAL A 64 4.81 -5.59 10.71
C VAL A 64 3.95 -6.67 10.07
N GLY A 65 3.09 -7.35 10.84
CA GLY A 65 2.20 -8.41 10.34
C GLY A 65 1.17 -7.98 9.30
N TYR A 66 0.91 -6.68 9.12
CA TYR A 66 0.01 -6.19 8.06
C TYR A 66 0.70 -6.06 6.69
N ARG A 67 1.96 -6.47 6.57
CA ARG A 67 2.69 -6.44 5.30
C ARG A 67 2.14 -7.53 4.37
N GLY A 68 1.95 -7.16 3.10
CA GLY A 68 1.66 -8.14 2.04
C GLY A 68 2.92 -8.90 1.60
N PRO A 69 2.75 -9.94 0.74
CA PRO A 69 3.85 -10.78 0.31
C PRO A 69 4.95 -9.97 -0.39
N ARG A 70 6.21 -10.32 -0.13
CA ARG A 70 7.38 -9.52 -0.55
C ARG A 70 7.50 -9.45 -2.08
N LYS A 71 7.35 -10.59 -2.77
CA LYS A 71 7.53 -10.72 -4.24
C LYS A 71 6.59 -9.80 -5.04
N VAL A 72 5.38 -9.56 -4.53
CA VAL A 72 4.35 -8.75 -5.22
C VAL A 72 4.16 -7.37 -4.60
N ARG A 73 5.01 -6.96 -3.67
CA ARG A 73 4.90 -5.65 -3.02
C ARG A 73 5.19 -4.56 -4.06
N ASN A 74 4.46 -3.46 -4.00
CA ASN A 74 4.59 -2.29 -4.91
C ASN A 74 4.28 -2.53 -6.39
N LEU A 75 4.01 -3.76 -6.82
CA LEU A 75 3.48 -4.01 -8.16
C LEU A 75 2.12 -3.32 -8.35
N HIS A 76 1.85 -2.85 -9.57
CA HIS A 76 0.53 -2.40 -10.00
C HIS A 76 -0.46 -3.57 -9.93
N PRO A 77 -1.78 -3.36 -9.74
CA PRO A 77 -2.77 -4.43 -9.79
C PRO A 77 -2.74 -5.26 -11.08
N SER A 78 -2.28 -4.67 -12.19
CA SER A 78 -2.03 -5.38 -13.46
C SER A 78 -0.87 -6.38 -13.40
N GLY A 79 0.01 -6.26 -12.39
CA GLY A 79 1.21 -7.06 -12.18
C GLY A 79 2.48 -6.50 -12.83
N TYR A 80 2.44 -5.28 -13.38
CA TYR A 80 3.63 -4.56 -13.83
C TYR A 80 4.29 -3.79 -12.67
N ILE A 81 5.57 -3.46 -12.83
CA ILE A 81 6.28 -2.49 -11.99
C ILE A 81 5.93 -1.10 -12.51
N ASP A 82 5.33 -0.26 -11.66
CA ASP A 82 4.98 1.11 -12.02
C ASP A 82 6.23 1.99 -11.96
N VAL A 83 6.59 2.62 -13.08
CA VAL A 83 7.76 3.50 -13.20
C VAL A 83 7.29 4.90 -13.56
N LEU A 84 7.63 5.87 -12.73
CA LEU A 84 7.37 7.28 -12.98
C LEU A 84 8.40 7.82 -13.98
N VAL A 85 7.94 8.39 -15.08
CA VAL A 85 8.80 8.92 -16.15
C VAL A 85 8.56 10.41 -16.35
N ASN A 86 9.64 11.18 -16.45
CA ASN A 86 9.63 12.64 -16.63
C ASN A 86 10.14 13.08 -18.01
N ASN A 87 10.98 12.28 -18.66
CA ASN A 87 11.61 12.61 -19.94
C ASN A 87 11.73 11.38 -20.83
N ILE A 88 12.10 11.61 -22.10
CA ILE A 88 12.22 10.54 -23.10
C ILE A 88 13.41 9.62 -22.82
N LYS A 89 14.51 10.14 -22.24
CA LYS A 89 15.72 9.36 -21.95
C LYS A 89 15.45 8.23 -20.95
N GLU A 90 14.57 8.47 -19.98
CA GLU A 90 14.15 7.47 -19.01
C GLU A 90 13.41 6.28 -19.64
N LEU A 91 12.87 6.42 -20.86
CA LEU A 91 12.18 5.33 -21.55
C LEU A 91 13.15 4.27 -22.10
N GLU A 92 14.38 4.65 -22.44
CA GLU A 92 15.34 3.76 -23.11
C GLU A 92 15.81 2.61 -22.21
N VAL A 93 15.73 2.78 -20.89
CA VAL A 93 16.20 1.80 -19.90
C VAL A 93 15.09 0.81 -19.49
N LEU A 94 13.85 1.00 -19.95
CA LEU A 94 12.69 0.25 -19.45
C LEU A 94 12.34 -0.96 -20.32
N ASP A 95 12.13 -2.12 -19.67
CA ASP A 95 11.59 -3.31 -20.33
C ASP A 95 10.04 -3.28 -20.38
N PRO A 96 9.41 -3.24 -21.59
CA PRO A 96 7.95 -3.23 -21.75
C PRO A 96 7.24 -4.48 -21.21
N LYS A 97 7.94 -5.61 -21.05
CA LYS A 97 7.32 -6.85 -20.54
C LYS A 97 7.07 -6.80 -19.04
N ILE A 98 7.84 -6.01 -18.31
CA ILE A 98 7.88 -5.98 -16.84
C ILE A 98 7.39 -4.63 -16.30
N HIS A 99 7.71 -3.53 -16.98
CA HIS A 99 7.43 -2.18 -16.53
C HIS A 99 6.18 -1.60 -17.21
N ALA A 100 5.41 -0.85 -16.44
CA ALA A 100 4.38 0.05 -16.95
C ALA A 100 4.80 1.48 -16.62
N ILE A 101 4.62 2.38 -17.59
CA ILE A 101 5.05 3.77 -17.46
C ILE A 101 3.90 4.62 -16.95
N ARG A 102 4.20 5.48 -15.98
CA ARG A 102 3.33 6.57 -15.53
C ARG A 102 4.03 7.90 -15.81
N ILE A 103 3.45 8.69 -16.71
CA ILE A 103 3.96 10.03 -17.03
C ILE A 103 3.73 10.93 -15.81
N ALA A 104 4.80 11.61 -15.37
CA ALA A 104 4.71 12.51 -14.24
C ALA A 104 3.78 13.70 -14.52
N ARG A 105 3.10 14.15 -13.48
CA ARG A 105 2.37 15.42 -13.52
C ARG A 105 3.36 16.54 -13.23
N THR A 106 3.41 17.53 -14.12
CA THR A 106 4.15 18.78 -13.98
C THR A 106 3.54 19.71 -12.94
#